data_AF-I0KDU3-F1
#
_entry.id   AF-I0KDU3-F1
#
_cell.length_a   1.000
_cell.length_b   1.000
_cell.length_c   1.000
_cell.angle_alpha   90.00
_cell.angle_beta   90.00
_cell.angle_gamma   90.00
#
_symmetry.space_group_name_H-M   'P 1'
#
loop_
_entity.id
_entity.type
_entity.pdbx_description
1 polymer ?
#
loop_
_entity_poly.entity_id
_entity_poly.type
_entity_poly.pdbx_seq_one_letter_code
_entity_poly.pdbx_strand_id
1 'polypeptide(L)'
;MSSRIRSRWSDKGLYFYLPVVGSYLNVSAMILTEGKTKQIDCIDQILPIRDALDVISGKWKVLILTSIMRDNRRFTEIQRSIPKINPKVLAKELKDMEEHQLIQRIVHEDNLGLIEYVATDYSRSLKNVMMELHNWGVNHRKQLLGK
;
A
#
# COMPACT_ATOMS: atom_id res chain seq x y z
N MET A 1 64.67 -8.20 -33.38
CA MET A 1 64.79 -7.28 -34.53
C MET A 1 64.54 -8.10 -35.80
N SER A 2 63.80 -7.55 -36.78
CA SER A 2 63.49 -8.16 -38.10
C SER A 2 62.68 -9.49 -38.11
N SER A 3 61.89 -9.82 -39.15
CA SER A 3 61.26 -8.98 -40.20
C SER A 3 60.27 -9.77 -41.08
N ARG A 4 59.13 -9.15 -41.46
CA ARG A 4 58.28 -9.39 -42.68
C ARG A 4 57.62 -10.79 -42.83
N ILE A 5 56.31 -10.97 -43.04
CA ILE A 5 55.28 -10.36 -43.93
C ILE A 5 55.33 -10.84 -45.39
N ARG A 6 54.36 -11.71 -45.76
CA ARG A 6 53.48 -11.71 -46.97
C ARG A 6 52.65 -13.03 -46.96
N SER A 7 51.31 -13.04 -46.90
CA SER A 7 50.26 -12.60 -47.84
C SER A 7 50.03 -13.53 -49.05
N ARG A 8 48.78 -13.96 -49.31
CA ARG A 8 47.93 -13.62 -50.49
C ARG A 8 46.65 -14.50 -50.55
N TRP A 9 45.53 -13.93 -51.02
CA TRP A 9 44.24 -14.60 -51.29
C TRP A 9 44.04 -14.84 -52.82
N SER A 10 42.86 -15.35 -53.22
CA SER A 10 42.49 -15.83 -54.58
C SER A 10 43.12 -17.20 -54.95
N ASP A 11 42.54 -18.07 -55.81
CA ASP A 11 41.41 -18.01 -56.76
C ASP A 11 41.03 -19.48 -57.16
N LYS A 12 39.83 -19.96 -57.53
CA LYS A 12 38.42 -19.48 -57.69
C LYS A 12 37.43 -20.67 -57.43
N GLY A 13 36.11 -20.41 -57.44
CA GLY A 13 35.05 -21.43 -57.63
C GLY A 13 33.80 -20.80 -58.26
N LEU A 14 33.12 -21.46 -59.20
CA LEU A 14 32.04 -20.85 -60.01
C LEU A 14 30.63 -21.00 -59.42
N TYR A 15 29.79 -19.99 -59.66
CA TYR A 15 28.34 -20.00 -59.41
C TYR A 15 27.59 -20.83 -60.47
N PHE A 16 26.54 -21.54 -60.07
CA PHE A 16 25.37 -21.79 -60.94
C PHE A 16 24.04 -21.81 -60.14
N TYR A 17 23.19 -20.83 -60.46
CA TYR A 17 21.72 -20.77 -60.39
C TYR A 17 20.91 -21.52 -59.30
N LEU A 18 20.15 -20.72 -58.53
CA LEU A 18 18.89 -21.11 -57.86
C LEU A 18 17.77 -21.35 -58.91
N PRO A 19 16.65 -22.02 -58.54
CA PRO A 19 15.46 -21.24 -58.14
C PRO A 19 14.46 -21.90 -57.14
N VAL A 20 13.53 -21.07 -56.64
CA VAL A 20 12.22 -21.39 -55.98
C VAL A 20 12.19 -21.90 -54.51
N VAL A 21 11.90 -20.95 -53.60
CA VAL A 21 10.93 -20.97 -52.46
C VAL A 21 10.75 -22.24 -51.61
N GLY A 22 11.00 -22.12 -50.29
CA GLY A 22 10.52 -23.09 -49.29
C GLY A 22 10.86 -22.74 -47.83
N SER A 23 9.92 -22.10 -47.12
CA SER A 23 9.81 -22.00 -45.64
C SER A 23 11.10 -22.09 -44.78
N TYR A 24 11.73 -20.94 -44.48
CA TYR A 24 12.55 -20.84 -43.27
C TYR A 24 11.64 -20.85 -42.04
N LEU A 25 11.62 -21.96 -41.30
CA LEU A 25 10.96 -22.00 -39.98
C LEU A 25 11.69 -21.05 -39.02
N ASN A 26 10.92 -20.23 -38.31
CA ASN A 26 11.44 -19.05 -37.62
C ASN A 26 12.11 -19.40 -36.28
N VAL A 27 13.41 -19.70 -36.31
CA VAL A 27 14.22 -20.03 -35.12
C VAL A 27 14.37 -18.83 -34.15
N SER A 28 13.91 -17.63 -34.53
CA SER A 28 13.82 -16.47 -33.62
C SER A 28 12.77 -16.64 -32.50
N ALA A 29 12.01 -17.74 -32.50
CA ALA A 29 11.02 -18.07 -31.47
C ALA A 29 11.60 -18.72 -30.19
N MET A 30 12.92 -18.71 -29.97
CA MET A 30 13.57 -19.48 -28.90
C MET A 30 14.59 -18.69 -28.06
N ILE A 31 14.26 -17.47 -27.62
CA ILE A 31 15.03 -16.74 -26.60
C ILE A 31 14.12 -16.22 -25.47
N LEU A 32 14.14 -16.96 -24.35
CA LEU A 32 13.91 -16.50 -22.97
C LEU A 32 12.54 -15.87 -22.61
N THR A 33 11.47 -16.67 -22.65
CA THR A 33 10.22 -16.39 -21.91
C THR A 33 10.20 -17.03 -20.52
N GLU A 34 11.26 -16.88 -19.73
CA GLU A 34 11.35 -17.40 -18.36
C GLU A 34 12.08 -16.39 -17.45
N GLY A 35 11.38 -15.86 -16.43
CA GLY A 35 11.97 -14.86 -15.52
C GLY A 35 11.03 -13.90 -14.77
N LYS A 36 9.69 -14.01 -14.88
CA LYS A 36 8.73 -13.14 -14.16
C LYS A 36 7.57 -13.91 -13.50
N THR A 37 7.88 -14.76 -12.52
CA THR A 37 6.90 -15.66 -11.86
C THR A 37 7.06 -15.78 -10.33
N LYS A 38 7.63 -14.75 -9.66
CA LYS A 38 7.70 -14.75 -8.17
C LYS A 38 7.77 -13.39 -7.46
N GLN A 39 7.64 -12.27 -8.18
CA GLN A 39 7.79 -10.92 -7.62
C GLN A 39 6.49 -10.08 -7.71
N ILE A 40 5.43 -10.64 -8.27
CA ILE A 40 4.14 -9.95 -8.45
C ILE A 40 3.26 -10.20 -7.21
N ASP A 41 3.09 -11.47 -6.81
CA ASP A 41 2.23 -11.88 -5.69
C ASP A 41 2.52 -11.14 -4.36
N CYS A 42 3.79 -10.79 -4.09
CA CYS A 42 4.15 -10.11 -2.84
C CYS A 42 3.77 -8.63 -2.84
N ILE A 43 3.76 -7.96 -3.98
CA ILE A 43 3.37 -6.55 -4.09
C ILE A 43 1.85 -6.43 -3.89
N ASP A 44 1.08 -7.28 -4.57
CA ASP A 44 -0.38 -7.27 -4.53
C ASP A 44 -0.94 -7.65 -3.15
N GLN A 45 -0.19 -8.42 -2.36
CA GLN A 45 -0.51 -8.71 -0.94
C GLN A 45 -0.09 -7.58 0.02
N ILE A 46 1.00 -6.87 -0.26
CA ILE A 46 1.51 -5.79 0.61
C ILE A 46 0.73 -4.48 0.41
N LEU A 47 0.27 -4.19 -0.81
CA LEU A 47 -0.43 -2.93 -1.11
C LEU A 47 -1.69 -2.71 -0.24
N PRO A 48 -2.66 -3.65 -0.14
CA PRO A 48 -3.85 -3.44 0.71
C PRO A 48 -3.52 -3.29 2.20
N ILE A 49 -2.47 -3.97 2.68
CA ILE A 49 -1.99 -3.85 4.06
C ILE A 49 -1.41 -2.46 4.28
N ARG A 50 -0.60 -1.96 3.34
CA ARG A 50 -0.06 -0.61 3.37
C ARG A 50 -1.17 0.44 3.31
N ASP A 51 -2.10 0.33 2.38
CA ASP A 51 -3.18 1.31 2.20
C ASP A 51 -4.05 1.39 3.47
N ALA A 52 -4.39 0.25 4.06
CA ALA A 52 -5.07 0.19 5.36
C ALA A 52 -4.24 0.85 6.48
N LEU A 53 -2.92 0.67 6.51
CA LEU A 53 -2.03 1.33 7.46
C LEU A 53 -1.92 2.84 7.21
N ASP A 54 -1.77 3.31 5.97
CA ASP A 54 -1.71 4.75 5.65
C ASP A 54 -3.04 5.44 6.04
N VAL A 55 -4.19 4.73 5.95
CA VAL A 55 -5.50 5.18 6.46
C VAL A 55 -5.61 5.20 7.99
N ILE A 56 -5.23 4.14 8.72
CA ILE A 56 -5.50 4.03 10.18
C ILE A 56 -4.33 4.44 11.09
N SER A 57 -3.11 4.54 10.56
CA SER A 57 -1.90 4.82 11.35
C SER A 57 -1.78 6.30 11.74
N GLY A 58 -0.76 6.58 12.53
CA GLY A 58 -0.57 7.88 13.19
C GLY A 58 -0.86 7.80 14.69
N LYS A 59 -0.47 8.87 15.39
CA LYS A 59 -0.49 8.89 16.86
C LYS A 59 -1.91 9.00 17.46
N TRP A 60 -2.88 9.50 16.69
CA TRP A 60 -4.18 9.91 17.23
C TRP A 60 -5.38 9.19 16.59
N LYS A 61 -5.37 8.88 15.29
CA LYS A 61 -6.51 8.24 14.58
C LYS A 61 -7.17 7.08 15.35
N VAL A 62 -6.40 6.09 15.80
CA VAL A 62 -6.92 4.93 16.57
C VAL A 62 -7.54 5.35 17.91
N LEU A 63 -6.98 6.35 18.59
CA LEU A 63 -7.51 6.88 19.85
C LEU A 63 -8.82 7.66 19.62
N ILE A 64 -8.89 8.44 18.54
CA ILE A 64 -10.07 9.19 18.11
C ILE A 64 -11.20 8.23 17.72
N LEU A 65 -10.91 7.21 16.90
CA LEU A 65 -11.89 6.20 16.52
C LEU A 65 -12.38 5.40 17.74
N THR A 66 -11.48 5.03 18.67
CA THR A 66 -11.85 4.38 19.94
C THR A 66 -12.72 5.28 20.83
N SER A 67 -12.51 6.60 20.82
CA SER A 67 -13.32 7.57 21.56
C SER A 67 -14.74 7.66 20.99
N ILE A 68 -14.87 7.80 19.66
CA ILE A 68 -16.15 7.90 18.96
C ILE A 68 -16.92 6.57 19.03
N MET A 69 -16.24 5.43 18.94
CA MET A 69 -16.83 4.10 19.20
C MET A 69 -17.29 3.88 20.66
N ARG A 70 -16.92 4.78 21.59
CA ARG A 70 -17.43 4.85 22.98
C ARG A 70 -18.48 5.95 23.18
N ASP A 71 -19.13 6.35 22.09
CA ASP A 71 -20.23 7.33 22.05
C ASP A 71 -19.86 8.76 22.48
N ASN A 72 -18.57 9.13 22.41
CA ASN A 72 -18.14 10.54 22.50
C ASN A 72 -18.36 11.19 21.14
N ARG A 73 -19.39 12.04 21.01
CA ARG A 73 -19.82 12.58 19.71
C ARG A 73 -19.33 13.99 19.47
N ARG A 74 -19.18 14.80 20.52
CA ARG A 74 -18.80 16.22 20.39
C ARG A 74 -17.29 16.37 20.44
N PHE A 75 -16.77 17.35 19.70
CA PHE A 75 -15.34 17.67 19.64
C PHE A 75 -14.69 17.75 21.05
N THR A 76 -15.37 18.37 22.00
CA THR A 76 -14.88 18.56 23.38
C THR A 76 -14.90 17.28 24.22
N GLU A 77 -15.82 16.34 23.96
CA GLU A 77 -15.86 15.02 24.60
C GLU A 77 -14.69 14.17 24.10
N ILE A 78 -14.52 14.11 22.77
CA ILE A 78 -13.42 13.41 22.10
C ILE A 78 -12.08 13.95 22.61
N GLN A 79 -11.90 15.27 22.64
CA GLN A 79 -10.69 15.91 23.16
C GLN A 79 -10.42 15.57 24.65
N ARG A 80 -11.45 15.57 25.50
CA ARG A 80 -11.32 15.23 26.93
C ARG A 80 -10.95 13.77 27.16
N SER A 81 -11.47 12.86 26.32
CA SER A 81 -11.19 11.43 26.40
C SER A 81 -9.76 11.04 25.97
N ILE A 82 -9.03 11.94 25.30
CA ILE A 82 -7.67 11.71 24.77
C ILE A 82 -6.69 12.72 25.39
N PRO A 83 -6.13 12.44 26.59
CA PRO A 83 -5.16 13.31 27.22
C PRO A 83 -3.98 13.65 26.30
N LYS A 84 -3.57 14.93 26.33
CA LYS A 84 -2.44 15.50 25.57
C LYS A 84 -2.68 15.71 24.06
N ILE A 85 -3.88 15.47 23.50
CA ILE A 85 -4.17 15.90 22.12
C ILE A 85 -4.38 17.42 22.06
N ASN A 86 -3.80 18.07 21.05
CA ASN A 86 -3.99 19.51 20.80
C ASN A 86 -5.25 19.72 19.95
N PRO A 87 -6.12 20.72 20.24
CA PRO A 87 -7.31 21.01 19.44
C PRO A 87 -7.04 21.14 17.93
N LYS A 88 -5.95 21.80 17.53
CA LYS A 88 -5.59 21.96 16.10
C LYS A 88 -5.24 20.63 15.44
N VAL A 89 -4.66 19.70 16.21
CA VAL A 89 -4.35 18.34 15.74
C VAL A 89 -5.63 17.52 15.67
N LEU A 90 -6.46 17.52 16.72
CA LEU A 90 -7.76 16.83 16.70
C LEU A 90 -8.63 17.26 15.51
N ALA A 91 -8.72 18.57 15.23
CA ALA A 91 -9.46 19.08 14.07
C ALA A 91 -8.89 18.59 12.72
N LYS A 92 -7.56 18.48 12.59
CA LYS A 92 -6.93 17.90 11.39
C LYS A 92 -7.23 16.41 11.26
N GLU A 93 -7.03 15.64 12.32
CA GLU A 93 -7.20 14.18 12.31
C GLU A 93 -8.69 13.81 12.09
N LEU A 94 -9.65 14.57 12.64
CA LEU A 94 -11.08 14.38 12.36
C LEU A 94 -11.41 14.62 10.87
N LYS A 95 -10.89 15.69 10.27
CA LYS A 95 -11.09 15.98 8.83
C LYS A 95 -10.49 14.89 7.93
N ASP A 96 -9.28 14.43 8.27
CA ASP A 96 -8.61 13.31 7.57
C ASP A 96 -9.41 12.00 7.71
N MET A 97 -9.95 11.70 8.89
CA MET A 97 -10.80 10.53 9.12
C MET A 97 -12.19 10.63 8.44
N GLU A 98 -12.69 11.84 8.23
CA GLU A 98 -13.92 12.12 7.46
C GLU A 98 -13.68 11.91 5.95
N GLU A 99 -12.56 12.41 5.43
CA GLU A 99 -12.12 12.19 4.04
C GLU A 99 -11.89 10.70 3.71
N HIS A 100 -11.36 9.93 4.67
CA HIS A 100 -11.22 8.47 4.56
C HIS A 100 -12.49 7.68 4.96
N GLN A 101 -13.65 8.33 5.09
CA GLN A 101 -14.95 7.70 5.41
C GLN A 101 -14.97 6.85 6.70
N LEU A 102 -14.04 7.09 7.64
CA LEU A 102 -14.01 6.42 8.94
C LEU A 102 -15.02 7.03 9.92
N ILE A 103 -15.29 8.33 9.77
CA ILE A 103 -16.30 9.05 10.57
C ILE A 103 -17.16 9.92 9.65
N GLN A 104 -18.37 10.22 10.11
CA GLN A 104 -19.28 11.18 9.50
C GLN A 104 -19.45 12.37 10.45
N ARG A 105 -19.35 13.59 9.92
CA ARG A 105 -19.73 14.80 10.64
C ARG A 105 -21.21 15.11 10.41
N ILE A 106 -21.98 15.18 11.48
CA ILE A 106 -23.40 15.56 11.46
C ILE A 106 -23.50 17.00 11.97
N VAL A 107 -24.28 17.83 11.26
CA VAL A 107 -24.67 19.17 11.67
C VAL A 107 -26.19 19.17 11.81
N HIS A 108 -26.69 19.52 12.98
CA HIS A 108 -28.13 19.51 13.26
C HIS A 108 -28.75 20.86 12.88
N GLU A 109 -29.63 20.89 11.89
CA GLU A 109 -30.23 22.13 11.38
C GLU A 109 -31.08 22.85 12.45
N ASP A 110 -31.80 22.08 13.28
CA ASP A 110 -32.56 22.57 14.44
C ASP A 110 -31.72 23.31 15.49
N ASN A 111 -30.40 23.09 15.50
CA ASN A 111 -29.47 23.71 16.45
C ASN A 111 -28.12 23.98 15.77
N LEU A 112 -28.02 25.15 15.14
CA LEU A 112 -26.87 25.63 14.35
C LEU A 112 -25.49 25.62 15.05
N GLY A 113 -25.42 25.30 16.35
CA GLY A 113 -24.16 25.08 17.09
C GLY A 113 -23.79 23.62 17.35
N LEU A 114 -24.68 22.66 17.09
CA LEU A 114 -24.47 21.24 17.42
C LEU A 114 -23.83 20.49 16.25
N ILE A 115 -22.53 20.21 16.40
CA ILE A 115 -21.74 19.36 15.51
C ILE A 115 -21.41 18.06 16.25
N GLU A 116 -21.70 16.93 15.61
CA GLU A 116 -21.39 15.59 16.11
C GLU A 116 -20.52 14.81 15.13
N TYR A 117 -19.69 13.91 15.65
CA TYR A 117 -18.86 12.99 14.88
C TYR A 117 -19.27 11.56 15.23
N VAL A 118 -19.62 10.77 14.23
CA VAL A 118 -20.14 9.39 14.41
C VAL A 118 -19.29 8.42 13.57
N ALA A 119 -18.97 7.26 14.13
CA ALA A 119 -18.24 6.21 13.42
C ALA A 119 -19.12 5.61 12.32
N THR A 120 -18.62 5.55 11.07
CA THR A 120 -19.36 4.98 9.94
C THR A 120 -19.51 3.47 10.07
N ASP A 121 -20.50 2.88 9.40
CA ASP A 121 -20.65 1.42 9.38
C ASP A 121 -19.46 0.72 8.70
N TYR A 122 -18.80 1.38 7.72
CA TYR A 122 -17.51 0.95 7.19
C TYR A 122 -16.44 0.83 8.28
N SER A 123 -16.29 1.86 9.13
CA SER A 123 -15.30 1.85 10.22
C SER A 123 -15.54 0.74 11.25
N ARG A 124 -16.76 0.20 11.38
CA ARG A 124 -17.03 -0.95 12.25
C ARG A 124 -16.28 -2.20 11.83
N SER A 125 -15.95 -2.35 10.54
CA SER A 125 -15.12 -3.47 10.06
C SER A 125 -13.72 -3.48 10.69
N LEU A 126 -13.14 -2.29 10.92
CA LEU A 126 -11.84 -2.12 11.58
C LEU A 126 -11.84 -2.54 13.06
N LYS A 127 -13.00 -2.73 13.69
CA LYS A 127 -13.11 -3.15 15.10
C LYS A 127 -12.32 -4.44 15.37
N ASN A 128 -12.39 -5.41 14.45
CA ASN A 128 -11.69 -6.68 14.60
C ASN A 128 -10.18 -6.51 14.40
N VAL A 129 -9.76 -5.70 13.43
CA VAL A 129 -8.34 -5.36 13.19
C VAL A 129 -7.73 -4.66 14.41
N MET A 130 -8.45 -3.70 15.00
CA MET A 130 -8.04 -3.02 16.24
C MET A 130 -7.98 -3.98 17.44
N MET A 131 -8.84 -5.01 17.49
CA MET A 131 -8.82 -6.02 18.54
C MET A 131 -7.58 -6.93 18.42
N GLU A 132 -7.23 -7.39 17.22
CA GLU A 132 -6.02 -8.19 17.03
C GLU A 132 -4.73 -7.39 17.26
N LEU A 133 -4.69 -6.12 16.84
CA LEU A 133 -3.60 -5.20 17.18
C LEU A 133 -3.48 -4.99 18.70
N HIS A 134 -4.60 -4.94 19.43
CA HIS A 134 -4.60 -4.88 20.89
C HIS A 134 -4.07 -6.17 21.52
N ASN A 135 -4.59 -7.34 21.10
CA ASN A 135 -4.19 -8.66 21.59
C ASN A 135 -2.68 -8.89 21.39
N TRP A 136 -2.19 -8.61 20.18
CA TRP A 136 -0.77 -8.66 19.85
C TRP A 136 0.04 -7.67 20.68
N GLY A 137 -0.41 -6.42 20.81
CA GLY A 137 0.27 -5.39 21.60
C GLY A 137 0.41 -5.73 23.08
N VAL A 138 -0.60 -6.38 23.68
CA VAL A 138 -0.54 -6.91 25.05
C VAL A 138 0.51 -8.00 25.17
N ASN A 139 0.57 -8.94 24.22
CA ASN A 139 1.55 -10.04 24.26
C ASN A 139 2.98 -9.54 23.98
N HIS A 140 3.15 -8.63 23.04
CA HIS A 140 4.43 -7.96 22.74
C HIS A 140 4.98 -7.20 23.96
N ARG A 141 4.10 -6.50 24.70
CA ARG A 141 4.48 -5.84 25.95
C ARG A 141 4.93 -6.80 27.05
N LYS A 142 4.25 -7.94 27.23
CA LYS A 142 4.71 -8.99 28.16
C LYS A 142 6.11 -9.49 27.77
N GLN A 143 6.32 -9.73 26.47
CA GLN A 143 7.57 -10.28 25.93
C GLN A 143 8.78 -9.33 26.09
N LEU A 144 8.61 -8.02 25.90
CA LEU A 144 9.74 -7.06 25.89
C LEU A 144 9.82 -6.12 27.10
N LEU A 145 8.70 -5.87 27.81
CA LEU A 145 8.64 -4.91 28.92
C LEU A 145 8.34 -5.56 30.29
N GLY A 146 8.05 -6.87 30.33
CA GLY A 146 7.67 -7.58 31.55
C GLY A 146 6.38 -7.04 32.20
N LYS A 147 5.45 -6.48 31.40
CA LYS A 147 4.23 -5.78 31.85
C LYS A 147 3.01 -5.99 30.94
#